data_AF-A0A7C1AP09-F1
#
_entry.id   AF-A0A7C1AP09-F1
#
_cell.length_a   1.000
_cell.length_b   1.000
_cell.length_c   1.000
_cell.angle_alpha   90.00
_cell.angle_beta   90.00
_cell.angle_gamma   90.00
#
_symmetry.space_group_name_H-M   'P 1'
#
loop_
_entity.id
_entity.type
_entity.pdbx_description
1 polymer ?
#
loop_
_entity_poly.entity_id
_entity_poly.type
_entity_poly.pdbx_seq_one_letter_code
_entity_poly.pdbx_strand_id
1 'polypeptide(L)' 'MHDLYPEQFAWKEPPYEYEEVKLPIDILSGTDRLRKDIERGEKLNEMEAWWTEQCREFDITIRKRYLIYE' A
#
# COMPACT_ATOMS: atom_id res chain seq x y z
N MET A 1 11.88 5.75 -12.27
CA MET A 1 12.11 4.34 -12.67
C MET A 1 10.92 3.86 -13.50
N HIS A 2 9.71 3.82 -12.95
CA HIS A 2 8.47 3.60 -13.73
C HIS A 2 8.31 4.60 -14.89
N ASP A 3 8.38 5.90 -14.62
CA ASP A 3 8.18 6.93 -15.66
C ASP A 3 9.37 7.11 -16.61
N LEU A 4 10.54 6.58 -16.23
CA LEU A 4 11.78 6.70 -17.00
C LEU A 4 12.03 5.46 -17.87
N TYR A 5 11.54 4.29 -17.45
CA TYR A 5 11.71 3.00 -18.12
C TYR A 5 10.47 2.11 -17.88
N PRO A 6 9.29 2.48 -18.41
CA PRO A 6 8.04 1.75 -18.14
C PRO A 6 8.11 0.29 -18.60
N GLU A 7 8.85 -0.01 -19.67
CA GLU A 7 9.03 -1.38 -20.17
C GLU A 7 9.98 -2.24 -19.33
N GLN A 8 10.76 -1.64 -18.42
CA GLN A 8 11.68 -2.37 -17.53
C GLN A 8 11.13 -2.54 -16.12
N PHE A 9 10.01 -1.90 -15.82
CA PHE A 9 9.34 -2.02 -14.54
C PHE A 9 8.25 -3.08 -14.63
N ALA A 10 8.39 -4.14 -13.84
CA ALA A 10 7.35 -5.15 -13.68
C ALA A 10 7.18 -5.45 -12.19
N TRP A 11 5.94 -5.58 -11.76
CA TRP A 11 5.65 -6.13 -10.44
C TRP A 11 6.10 -7.59 -10.41
N LYS A 12 6.43 -8.07 -9.22
CA LYS A 12 6.65 -9.50 -9.02
C LYS A 12 5.32 -10.21 -9.24
N GLU A 13 5.26 -11.19 -10.13
CA GLU A 13 4.07 -12.01 -10.32
C GLU A 13 3.92 -13.05 -9.18
N PRO A 14 2.71 -13.54 -8.88
CA PRO A 14 2.54 -14.71 -8.04
C PRO A 14 3.27 -15.94 -8.62
N PRO A 15 3.63 -16.94 -7.79
CA PRO A 15 3.31 -17.04 -6.36
C PRO A 15 4.27 -16.27 -5.44
N TYR A 16 3.80 -15.95 -4.23
CA TYR A 16 4.62 -15.38 -3.17
C TYR A 16 4.27 -15.94 -1.79
N GLU A 17 5.27 -16.47 -1.10
CA GLU A 17 5.10 -17.24 0.14
C GLU A 17 4.06 -18.36 -0.04
N TYR A 18 2.91 -18.25 0.63
CA TYR A 18 1.82 -19.21 0.60
C TYR A 18 0.64 -18.75 -0.27
N GLU A 19 0.76 -17.61 -0.96
CA GLU A 19 -0.29 -17.06 -1.81
C GLU A 19 0.03 -17.30 -3.30
N GLU A 20 -0.92 -17.89 -4.01
CA GLU A 20 -0.77 -18.33 -5.40
C GLU A 20 -1.48 -17.41 -6.39
N VAL A 21 -2.38 -16.54 -5.92
CA VAL A 21 -3.28 -15.78 -6.80
C VAL A 21 -2.98 -14.29 -6.80
N LYS A 22 -2.75 -13.70 -5.61
CA LYS A 22 -2.61 -12.23 -5.49
C LYS A 22 -1.20 -11.76 -5.82
N LEU A 23 -1.11 -10.55 -6.36
CA LEU A 23 0.17 -9.91 -6.55
C LEU A 23 0.85 -9.66 -5.19
N PRO A 24 2.15 -9.93 -5.04
CA PRO A 24 2.88 -9.78 -3.80
C PRO A 24 2.82 -8.37 -3.23
N ILE A 25 2.82 -7.35 -4.10
CA ILE A 25 2.70 -5.95 -3.66
C ILE A 25 1.34 -5.67 -3.00
N ASP A 26 0.26 -6.28 -3.49
CA ASP A 26 -1.08 -6.11 -2.93
C ASP A 26 -1.19 -6.83 -1.56
N ILE A 27 -0.43 -7.92 -1.36
CA ILE A 27 -0.32 -8.62 -0.07
C ILE A 27 0.48 -7.79 0.94
N LEU A 28 1.67 -7.32 0.53
CA LEU A 28 2.60 -6.60 1.41
C LEU A 28 2.05 -5.25 1.84
N SER A 29 1.35 -4.56 0.95
CA SER A 29 0.71 -3.28 1.27
C SER A 29 -0.67 -3.42 1.90
N GLY A 30 -1.22 -4.64 1.95
CA GLY A 30 -2.56 -4.91 2.48
C GLY A 30 -3.70 -4.35 1.63
N THR A 31 -3.41 -3.84 0.42
CA THR A 31 -4.40 -3.26 -0.50
C THR A 31 -3.89 -3.25 -1.94
N ASP A 32 -4.79 -3.34 -2.92
CA ASP A 32 -4.44 -3.13 -4.34
C ASP A 32 -4.36 -1.64 -4.72
N ARG A 33 -4.80 -0.75 -3.82
CA ARG A 33 -4.84 0.70 -4.04
C ARG A 33 -3.46 1.28 -4.30
N LEU A 34 -2.46 0.87 -3.51
CA LEU A 34 -1.09 1.37 -3.64
C LEU A 34 -0.54 1.10 -5.05
N ARG A 35 -0.66 -0.14 -5.52
CA ARG A 35 -0.21 -0.55 -6.85
C ARG A 35 -0.94 0.24 -7.94
N LYS A 36 -2.26 0.35 -7.84
CA LYS A 36 -3.10 1.08 -8.82
C LYS A 36 -2.78 2.58 -8.85
N ASP A 37 -2.48 3.20 -7.71
CA ASP A 37 -2.10 4.61 -7.65
C ASP A 37 -0.75 4.84 -8.36
N ILE A 38 0.23 3.95 -8.15
CA ILE A 38 1.53 3.99 -8.84
C ILE A 38 1.36 3.80 -10.35
N GLU A 39 0.58 2.80 -10.78
CA GLU A 39 0.32 2.52 -12.20
C GLU A 39 -0.42 3.67 -12.90
N ARG A 40 -1.24 4.42 -12.16
CA ARG A 40 -1.93 5.62 -12.67
C ARG A 40 -1.04 6.87 -12.68
N GLY A 41 0.16 6.82 -12.10
CA GLY A 41 1.02 7.97 -11.95
C GLY A 41 0.45 9.02 -10.99
N GLU A 42 -0.27 8.58 -9.96
CA GLU A 42 -0.76 9.48 -8.92
C GLU A 42 0.41 10.18 -8.22
N LYS A 43 0.15 11.42 -7.77
CA LYS A 43 1.17 12.18 -7.03
C LYS A 43 1.38 11.55 -5.67
N LEU A 44 2.65 11.49 -5.24
CA LEU A 44 3.01 10.94 -3.93
C LEU A 44 2.20 11.54 -2.78
N ASN A 45 1.96 12.86 -2.81
CA ASN A 45 1.19 13.55 -1.78
C ASN A 45 -0.29 13.09 -1.71
N GLU A 46 -0.89 12.75 -2.86
CA GLU A 46 -2.28 12.26 -2.93
C GLU A 46 -2.38 10.82 -2.43
N MET A 47 -1.36 10.02 -2.75
CA MET A 47 -1.21 8.68 -2.20
C MET A 47 -1.03 8.76 -0.66
N GLU A 48 -0.15 9.63 -0.18
CA GLU A 48 0.10 9.84 1.25
C GLU A 48 -1.12 10.24 2.04
N ALA A 49 -1.98 11.06 1.44
CA ALA A 49 -3.17 11.58 2.09
C ALA A 49 -4.07 10.46 2.64
N TRP A 50 -4.28 9.37 1.87
CA TRP A 50 -5.25 8.36 2.27
C TRP A 50 -4.76 7.46 3.40
N TRP A 51 -3.50 7.02 3.40
CA TRP A 51 -3.01 6.20 4.52
C TRP A 51 -2.77 7.04 5.76
N THR A 52 -2.44 8.34 5.60
CA THR A 52 -2.34 9.27 6.72
C THR A 52 -3.69 9.40 7.43
N GLU A 53 -4.78 9.55 6.66
CA GLU A 53 -6.12 9.60 7.24
C GLU A 53 -6.50 8.28 7.93
N GLN A 54 -6.25 7.13 7.29
CA GLN A 54 -6.56 5.83 7.92
C GLN A 54 -5.74 5.57 9.19
N CYS A 55 -4.46 5.97 9.22
CA CYS A 55 -3.63 5.90 10.42
C CYS A 55 -4.19 6.78 11.54
N ARG A 56 -4.64 8.00 11.21
CA ARG A 56 -5.26 8.93 12.16
C ARG A 56 -6.58 8.37 12.69
N GLU A 57 -7.44 7.84 11.84
CA GLU A 57 -8.70 7.20 12.23
C GLU A 57 -8.43 6.03 13.17
N PHE A 58 -7.49 5.15 12.82
CA PHE A 58 -7.10 4.01 13.65
C PHE A 58 -6.58 4.44 15.02
N ASP A 59 -5.71 5.47 15.06
CA ASP A 59 -5.17 6.01 16.30
C ASP A 59 -6.28 6.51 17.24
N ILE A 60 -7.18 7.33 16.71
CA ILE A 60 -8.21 8.00 17.51
C ILE A 60 -9.33 7.04 17.92
N THR A 61 -9.75 6.13 17.03
CA THR A 61 -10.97 5.32 17.23
C THR A 61 -10.71 3.98 17.91
N ILE A 62 -9.59 3.32 17.58
CA ILE A 62 -9.29 1.96 18.02
C ILE A 62 -8.11 1.98 19.01
N ARG A 63 -6.92 2.41 18.56
CA ARG A 63 -5.66 2.24 19.28
C ARG A 63 -5.73 2.77 20.71
N LYS A 64 -6.25 3.99 20.91
CA LYS A 64 -6.35 4.64 22.23
C LYS A 64 -7.07 3.83 23.30
N ARG A 65 -8.00 2.94 22.92
CA ARG A 65 -8.75 2.10 23.88
C ARG A 65 -7.91 0.96 24.45
N TYR A 66 -6.81 0.61 23.80
CA TYR A 66 -6.01 -0.58 24.10
C TYR A 66 -4.54 -0.25 24.43
N LEU A 67 -4.21 1.03 24.62
CA LEU A 67 -2.86 1.45 25.03
C LEU A 67 -2.66 1.14 26.52
N ILE A 68 -1.63 0.34 26.81
CA ILE A 68 -1.21 -0.02 28.18
C ILE A 68 -0.06 0.89 28.66
N TYR A 69 0.62 1.54 27.72
CA TYR A 69 1.77 2.41 27.97
C TYR A 69 1.54 3.76 27.29
N GLU A 70 2.12 4.79 27.90
CA GLU A 70 2.26 6.11 27.27
C GLU A 70 3.23 6.08 26.08
#